data_AF-A0A7S3VXM9-F1
#
_entry.id   AF-A0A7S3VXM9-F1
#
_cell.length_a   1.000
_cell.length_b   1.000
_cell.length_c   1.000
_cell.angle_alpha   90.00
_cell.angle_beta   90.00
_cell.angle_gamma   90.00
#
_symmetry.space_group_name_H-M   'P 1'
#
loop_
_entity.id
_entity.type
_entity.pdbx_description
1 polymer ?
#
loop_
_entity_poly.entity_id
_entity_poly.type
_entity_poly.pdbx_seq_one_letter_code
_entity_poly.pdbx_strand_id
1 'polypeptide(L)'
;MGQCNLLIDRHVHKNGGTTLRHIFQSMPSQCRYYGGWRGLVHKTWLQILNDTVGDASGQARWACIEAHYPLMEDLLPQIRLARHMASCRAVLILRYRDPTEMYFSFFKWDVAGRQRQRQVRVCHFTGKTREQA
;
A
#
# COMPACT_ATOMS: atom_id res chain seq x y z
N MET A 1 -18.29 3.42 24.41
CA MET A 1 -17.44 3.63 23.22
C MET A 1 -16.76 2.31 22.91
N GLY A 2 -16.87 1.80 21.68
CA GLY A 2 -16.29 0.50 21.29
C GLY A 2 -14.77 0.55 21.33
N GLN A 3 -14.12 -0.59 21.63
CA GLN A 3 -12.67 -0.71 21.53
C GLN A 3 -12.28 -0.87 20.06
N CYS A 4 -11.37 -0.02 19.59
CA CYS A 4 -10.84 -0.05 18.23
C CYS A 4 -9.38 -0.50 18.27
N ASN A 5 -8.98 -1.47 17.42
CA ASN A 5 -7.59 -1.88 17.30
C ASN A 5 -7.11 -1.75 15.85
N LEU A 6 -5.99 -1.07 15.65
CA LEU A 6 -5.38 -0.79 14.35
C LEU A 6 -4.01 -1.47 14.28
N LEU A 7 -3.78 -2.24 13.22
CA LEU A 7 -2.48 -2.82 12.88
C LEU A 7 -2.05 -2.28 11.51
N ILE A 8 -1.02 -1.45 11.47
CA ILE A 8 -0.69 -0.65 10.29
C ILE A 8 0.70 -1.01 9.80
N ASP A 9 0.81 -1.60 8.62
CA ASP A 9 2.07 -1.85 7.92
C ASP A 9 2.39 -0.68 6.98
N ARG A 10 3.30 0.20 7.39
CA ARG A 10 3.78 1.31 6.55
C ARG A 10 5.05 0.90 5.82
N HIS A 11 4.99 0.89 4.49
CA HIS A 11 6.14 0.54 3.66
C HIS A 11 6.16 1.28 2.31
N VAL A 12 7.37 1.39 1.74
CA VAL A 12 7.58 1.91 0.37
C VAL A 12 7.46 0.78 -0.63
N HIS A 13 6.87 1.05 -1.81
CA HIS A 13 6.80 0.08 -2.90
C HIS A 13 8.17 -0.57 -3.11
N LYS A 14 8.17 -1.88 -3.32
CA LYS A 14 9.37 -2.64 -3.72
C LYS A 14 10.38 -2.89 -2.59
N ASN A 15 10.08 -2.54 -1.33
CA ASN A 15 10.88 -2.95 -0.16
C ASN A 15 10.56 -4.35 0.38
N GLY A 16 10.19 -5.27 -0.52
CA GLY A 16 10.05 -6.68 -0.21
C GLY A 16 8.60 -7.09 0.03
N GLY A 17 8.14 -8.00 -0.83
CA GLY A 17 7.22 -9.08 -0.52
C GLY A 17 5.86 -8.75 0.10
N THR A 18 4.84 -9.44 -0.39
CA THR A 18 3.47 -9.49 0.15
C THR A 18 3.38 -10.12 1.54
N THR A 19 4.46 -10.21 2.33
CA THR A 19 4.52 -11.01 3.57
C THR A 19 3.44 -10.60 4.57
N LEU A 20 3.36 -9.32 4.98
CA LEU A 20 2.30 -8.90 5.90
C LEU A 20 0.91 -8.87 5.24
N ARG A 21 0.83 -8.59 3.93
CA ARG A 21 -0.44 -8.72 3.20
C ARG A 21 -1.00 -10.13 3.32
N HIS A 22 -0.19 -11.16 3.05
CA HIS A 22 -0.59 -12.55 3.15
C HIS A 22 -0.94 -12.93 4.59
N ILE A 23 -0.16 -12.46 5.57
CA ILE A 23 -0.47 -12.68 6.99
C ILE A 23 -1.84 -12.08 7.33
N PHE A 24 -2.09 -10.82 6.96
CA PHE A 24 -3.37 -10.15 7.22
C PHE A 24 -4.54 -10.87 6.54
N GLN A 25 -4.37 -11.27 5.28
CA GLN A 25 -5.38 -11.99 4.51
C GLN A 25 -5.64 -13.40 5.03
N SER A 26 -4.65 -14.03 5.67
CA SER A 26 -4.77 -15.39 6.23
C SER A 26 -5.57 -15.45 7.54
N MET A 27 -5.91 -14.31 8.14
CA MET A 27 -6.60 -14.22 9.43
C MET A 27 -7.91 -13.40 9.37
N PRO A 28 -8.86 -13.73 8.48
CA PRO A 28 -10.05 -12.90 8.24
C PRO A 28 -10.96 -12.71 9.47
N SER A 29 -10.96 -13.66 10.41
CA SER A 29 -11.70 -13.57 11.68
C SER A 29 -11.01 -12.70 12.75
N GLN A 30 -9.77 -12.28 12.51
CA GLN A 30 -9.04 -11.41 13.43
C GLN A 30 -8.75 -10.05 12.81
N CYS A 31 -8.72 -9.99 11.49
CA CYS A 31 -8.08 -8.94 10.74
C CYS A 31 -8.95 -8.56 9.54
N ARG A 32 -9.66 -7.43 9.66
CA ARG A 32 -10.30 -6.81 8.51
C ARG A 32 -9.24 -6.08 7.70
N TYR A 33 -8.89 -6.65 6.55
CA TYR A 33 -7.78 -6.18 5.73
C TYR A 33 -8.16 -4.97 4.86
N TYR A 34 -7.31 -3.94 4.89
CA TYR A 34 -7.36 -2.73 4.06
C TYR A 34 -6.01 -2.56 3.35
N GLY A 35 -5.92 -2.84 2.05
CA GLY A 35 -4.63 -2.77 1.36
C GLY A 35 -4.65 -3.09 -0.13
N GLY A 36 -3.49 -2.99 -0.78
CA GLY A 36 -3.31 -3.14 -2.23
C GLY A 36 -3.75 -1.93 -3.07
N TRP A 37 -3.45 -1.97 -4.38
CA TRP A 37 -3.79 -0.91 -5.36
C TRP A 37 -5.29 -0.61 -5.42
N ARG A 38 -6.14 -1.56 -5.04
CA ARG A 38 -7.61 -1.39 -4.99
C ARG A 38 -8.15 -1.05 -3.59
N GLY A 39 -7.37 -1.16 -2.51
CA GLY A 39 -7.90 -1.06 -1.15
C GLY A 39 -7.74 0.31 -0.48
N LEU A 40 -6.59 0.96 -0.64
CA LEU A 40 -6.33 2.30 -0.07
C LEU A 40 -6.55 3.45 -1.04
N VAL A 41 -6.71 3.15 -2.33
CA VAL A 41 -7.05 4.17 -3.35
C VAL A 41 -8.54 4.57 -3.25
N HIS A 42 -9.36 3.79 -2.56
CA HIS A 42 -10.82 3.97 -2.53
C HIS A 42 -11.42 4.21 -1.15
N LYS A 43 -10.62 4.19 -0.07
CA LYS A 43 -11.09 4.53 1.28
C LYS A 43 -10.22 5.58 1.94
N THR A 44 -10.84 6.63 2.48
CA THR A 44 -10.17 7.62 3.33
C THR A 44 -9.89 7.02 4.71
N TRP A 45 -8.95 7.61 5.45
CA TRP A 45 -8.67 7.17 6.82
C TRP A 45 -9.91 7.21 7.71
N LEU A 46 -10.74 8.24 7.58
CA LEU A 46 -11.99 8.37 8.32
C LEU A 46 -12.96 7.23 8.03
N GLN A 47 -13.03 6.74 6.79
CA GLN A 47 -13.86 5.59 6.44
C GLN A 47 -13.35 4.31 7.10
N ILE A 48 -12.03 4.08 7.13
CA ILE A 48 -11.45 2.93 7.82
C ILE A 48 -11.71 3.01 9.33
N LEU A 49 -11.58 4.20 9.94
CA LEU A 49 -11.86 4.40 11.35
C LEU A 49 -13.34 4.18 11.68
N ASN A 50 -14.26 4.71 10.88
CA ASN A 50 -15.69 4.49 11.06
C ASN A 50 -16.07 3.01 10.94
N ASP A 51 -15.52 2.29 9.96
CA ASP A 51 -15.72 0.85 9.81
C ASP A 51 -15.17 0.06 11.01
N THR A 52 -14.09 0.53 11.64
CA THR A 52 -13.42 -0.16 12.75
C THR A 52 -14.09 0.11 14.10
N VAL A 53 -14.53 1.35 14.31
CA VAL A 53 -15.19 1.79 15.55
C VAL A 53 -16.66 1.37 15.56
N GLY A 54 -17.31 1.35 14.39
CA GLY A 54 -18.71 0.99 14.21
C GLY A 54 -18.99 -0.51 14.15
N ASP A 55 -17.96 -1.36 14.12
CA ASP A 55 -18.15 -2.81 14.07
C ASP A 55 -18.52 -3.39 15.44
N ALA A 56 -19.78 -3.24 15.81
CA ALA A 56 -20.39 -3.85 16.99
C ALA A 56 -20.54 -5.39 16.87
N SER A 57 -20.27 -5.98 15.70
CA SER A 57 -20.44 -7.42 15.47
C SER A 57 -19.31 -8.27 16.06
N GLY A 58 -18.17 -7.67 16.41
CA GLY A 58 -17.03 -8.35 17.02
C GLY A 58 -16.31 -9.36 16.11
N GLN A 59 -16.66 -9.45 14.82
CA GLN A 59 -16.14 -10.48 13.92
C GLN A 59 -14.66 -10.31 13.54
N ALA A 60 -14.11 -9.10 13.62
CA ALA A 60 -12.67 -8.86 13.42
C ALA A 60 -12.14 -8.00 14.57
N ARG A 61 -11.11 -8.48 15.26
CA ARG A 61 -10.51 -7.79 16.42
C ARG A 61 -9.64 -6.60 16.02
N TRP A 62 -9.15 -6.59 14.79
CA TRP A 62 -8.21 -5.61 14.26
C TRP A 62 -8.61 -5.14 12.86
N ALA A 63 -8.46 -3.84 12.60
CA ALA A 63 -8.29 -3.35 11.25
C ALA A 63 -6.81 -3.45 10.88
N CYS A 64 -6.52 -4.15 9.79
CA CYS A 64 -5.15 -4.38 9.32
C CYS A 64 -4.90 -3.61 8.03
N ILE A 65 -4.07 -2.59 8.10
CA ILE A 65 -3.86 -1.62 7.04
C ILE A 65 -2.50 -1.81 6.40
N GLU A 66 -2.45 -2.07 5.09
CA GLU A 66 -1.23 -2.09 4.29
C GLU A 66 -0.98 -0.70 3.67
N ALA A 67 -0.38 0.21 4.44
CA ALA A 67 -0.16 1.60 4.09
C ALA A 67 1.06 1.80 3.17
N HIS A 68 0.79 1.92 1.87
CA HIS A 68 1.80 2.04 0.83
C HIS A 68 2.24 3.50 0.57
N TYR A 69 3.55 3.76 0.54
CA TYR A 69 4.11 5.09 0.23
C TYR A 69 4.18 5.38 -1.28
N PRO A 70 3.96 6.63 -1.74
CA PRO A 70 3.56 7.80 -0.96
C PRO A 70 2.10 7.71 -0.51
N LEU A 71 1.86 7.95 0.77
CA LEU A 71 0.50 8.14 1.28
C LEU A 71 0.05 9.54 0.87
N MET A 72 -1.20 9.67 0.43
CA MET A 72 -1.75 10.98 0.03
C MET A 72 -1.87 11.96 1.21
N GLU A 73 -1.89 11.45 2.45
CA GLU A 73 -1.95 12.21 3.69
C GLU A 73 -0.87 11.71 4.66
N ASP A 74 -0.42 12.59 5.56
CA ASP A 74 0.46 12.17 6.65
C ASP A 74 -0.29 11.22 7.59
N LEU A 75 0.26 10.02 7.75
CA LEU A 75 -0.30 8.94 8.52
C LEU A 75 -0.26 9.20 10.03
N LEU A 76 0.78 9.89 10.52
CA LEU A 76 0.98 10.07 11.96
C LEU A 76 -0.09 10.95 12.60
N PRO A 77 -0.48 12.12 12.03
CA PRO A 77 -1.62 12.89 12.51
C PRO A 77 -2.92 12.08 12.58
N GLN A 78 -3.19 11.26 11.55
CA GLN A 78 -4.41 10.45 11.49
C GLN A 78 -4.46 9.37 12.57
N ILE A 79 -3.34 8.69 12.83
CA ILE A 79 -3.22 7.73 13.95
C ILE A 79 -3.41 8.45 15.29
N ARG A 80 -2.83 9.64 15.48
CA ARG A 80 -3.01 10.42 16.72
C ARG A 80 -4.48 10.79 16.91
N LEU A 81 -5.14 11.26 15.86
CA LEU A 81 -6.56 11.60 15.89
C LEU A 81 -7.42 10.39 16.28
N ALA A 82 -7.16 9.22 15.68
CA ALA A 82 -7.85 7.97 16.01
C ALA A 82 -7.68 7.56 17.48
N ARG A 83 -6.46 7.71 18.02
CA ARG A 83 -6.18 7.44 19.45
C ARG A 83 -6.96 8.39 20.37
N HIS A 84 -7.06 9.66 20.01
CA HIS A 84 -7.75 10.67 20.83
C HIS A 84 -9.28 10.60 20.74
N MET A 85 -9.83 10.45 19.53
CA MET A 85 -11.28 10.49 19.31
C MET A 85 -11.99 9.19 19.67
N ALA A 86 -11.37 8.05 19.36
CA ALA A 86 -12.02 6.74 19.43
C ALA A 86 -11.38 5.79 20.43
N SER A 87 -10.39 6.26 21.22
CA SER A 87 -9.59 5.42 22.12
C SER A 87 -8.99 4.20 21.42
N CYS A 88 -8.68 4.31 20.12
CA CYS A 88 -8.11 3.22 19.35
C CYS A 88 -6.72 2.84 19.89
N ARG A 89 -6.45 1.55 20.04
CA ARG A 89 -5.09 1.03 20.17
C ARG A 89 -4.49 0.90 18.78
N ALA A 90 -3.33 1.49 18.54
CA ALA A 90 -2.65 1.41 17.25
C ALA A 90 -1.26 0.79 17.37
N VAL A 91 -0.95 -0.16 16.50
CA VAL A 91 0.38 -0.75 16.32
C VAL A 91 0.86 -0.39 14.91
N LEU A 92 1.93 0.40 14.84
CA LEU A 92 2.56 0.78 13.58
C LEU A 92 3.79 -0.11 13.33
N ILE A 93 3.75 -0.87 12.24
CA ILE A 93 4.85 -1.66 11.72
C ILE A 93 5.55 -0.83 10.64
N LEU A 94 6.86 -0.66 10.81
CA LEU A 94 7.72 0.01 9.84
C LEU A 94 8.61 -1.03 9.18
N ARG A 95 8.70 -1.00 7.85
CA ARG A 95 9.67 -1.81 7.12
C ARG A 95 10.89 -0.97 6.75
N TYR A 96 12.03 -1.35 7.30
CA TYR A 96 13.34 -0.81 6.91
C TYR A 96 14.10 -1.87 6.12
N ARG A 97 14.91 -1.43 5.16
CA ARG A 97 15.79 -2.26 4.34
C ARG A 97 17.12 -1.54 4.17
N ASP A 98 18.19 -2.30 3.98
CA ASP A 98 19.47 -1.76 3.54
C ASP A 98 19.27 -0.83 2.31
N PRO A 99 19.87 0.38 2.30
CA PRO A 99 19.67 1.35 1.22
C PRO A 99 20.06 0.84 -0.17
N THR A 100 21.12 0.05 -0.26
CA THR A 100 21.63 -0.50 -1.53
C THR A 100 20.64 -1.52 -2.09
N GLU A 101 20.17 -2.41 -1.22
CA GLU A 101 19.15 -3.40 -1.53
C GLU A 101 17.79 -2.77 -1.91
N MET A 102 17.40 -1.68 -1.23
CA MET A 102 16.25 -0.88 -1.61
C MET A 102 16.43 -0.29 -3.02
N TYR A 103 17.59 0.32 -3.31
CA TYR A 103 17.87 0.90 -4.62
C TYR A 103 17.82 -0.14 -5.74
N PHE A 104 18.47 -1.30 -5.56
CA PHE A 104 18.43 -2.36 -6.56
C PHE A 104 17.02 -2.90 -6.81
N SER A 105 16.22 -3.03 -5.75
CA SER A 105 14.82 -3.42 -5.88
C SER A 105 14.01 -2.38 -6.64
N PHE A 106 14.13 -1.11 -6.26
CA PHE A 106 13.50 0.00 -6.96
C PHE A 106 13.89 0.02 -8.45
N PHE A 107 15.19 -0.07 -8.76
CA PHE A 107 15.70 -0.05 -10.12
C PHE A 107 15.12 -1.20 -10.97
N LYS A 108 15.18 -2.45 -10.46
CA LYS A 108 14.69 -3.63 -11.17
C LYS A 108 13.20 -3.55 -11.48
N TRP A 109 12.39 -3.13 -10.51
CA TRP A 109 10.94 -3.10 -10.61
C TRP A 109 10.40 -1.83 -11.28
N ASP A 110 11.13 -0.71 -11.25
CA ASP A 110 10.66 0.59 -11.75
C ASP A 110 11.34 0.99 -13.05
N VAL A 111 12.65 1.19 -12.98
CA VAL A 111 13.44 1.74 -14.08
C VAL A 111 13.55 0.70 -15.20
N ALA A 112 14.08 -0.48 -14.87
CA ALA A 112 14.24 -1.56 -15.84
C ALA A 112 12.90 -2.10 -16.35
N GLY A 113 11.85 -2.08 -15.53
CA GLY A 113 10.49 -2.45 -15.93
C GLY A 113 9.93 -1.49 -17.00
N ARG A 114 10.02 -0.18 -16.76
CA ARG A 114 9.58 0.85 -17.73
C ARG A 114 10.41 0.85 -19.01
N GLN A 115 11.72 0.62 -18.91
CA GLN A 115 12.60 0.53 -20.08
C GLN A 115 12.23 -0.64 -20.98
N ARG A 116 11.95 -1.82 -20.40
CA ARG A 116 11.45 -2.98 -21.16
C ARG A 116 10.12 -2.68 -21.85
N GLN A 117 9.20 -1.99 -21.19
CA GLN A 117 7.92 -1.61 -21.81
C GLN A 117 8.07 -0.54 -22.91
N ARG A 118 9.03 0.38 -22.80
CA ARG A 118 9.30 1.40 -23.83
C ARG A 118 10.01 0.83 -25.07
N GLN A 119 10.86 -0.18 -24.92
CA GLN A 119 11.51 -0.84 -26.07
C GLN A 119 10.52 -1.62 -26.97
N VAL A 120 9.32 -1.95 -26.48
CA VAL A 120 8.27 -2.61 -27.28
C VAL A 120 7.43 -1.61 -28.09
N ARG A 121 7.73 -0.30 -28.04
CA ARG A 121 7.29 0.60 -29.11
C ARG A 121 8.23 0.42 -30.29
N VAL A 122 7.95 -0.58 -31.12
CA VAL A 122 8.55 -0.69 -32.46
C VAL A 122 8.27 0.64 -33.16
N CYS A 123 9.32 1.42 -33.37
CA CYS A 123 9.26 2.49 -34.35
C CYS A 123 9.00 1.81 -35.70
N HIS A 124 7.75 1.80 -36.15
CA HIS A 124 7.46 1.59 -37.56
C HIS A 124 8.11 2.76 -38.31
N PHE A 125 9.36 2.58 -38.71
CA PHE A 125 9.95 3.38 -39.76
C PHE A 125 9.17 3.04 -41.02
N THR A 126 8.19 3.87 -41.36
CA THR A 126 7.67 3.93 -42.72
C THR A 126 8.76 4.55 -43.59
N GLY A 127 9.70 3.72 -44.01
CA GLY A 127 10.70 4.08 -45.00
C GLY A 127 9.99 4.46 -46.29
N LYS A 128 9.83 5.77 -46.56
CA LYS A 128 9.64 6.25 -47.92
C LYS A 128 11.00 6.20 -48.60
N THR A 129 11.25 5.15 -49.37
CA THR A 129 12.27 5.17 -50.42
C THR A 129 11.92 6.30 -51.37
N ARG A 130 12.72 7.37 -51.38
CA ARG A 130 12.83 8.27 -52.52
C ARG A 130 13.84 7.65 -53.46
N GLU A 131 13.36 6.92 -54.46
CA GLU A 131 14.11 6.74 -55.70
C GLU A 131 14.14 8.09 -56.42
N GLN A 132 15.35 8.63 -56.58
CA GLN A 132 15.68 9.68 -57.54
C GLN A 132 16.79 9.11 -58.42
N ALA A 133 16.46 8.78 -59.67
CA ALA A 133 17.26 8.95 -60.87
C ALA A 133 16.41 8.57 -62.08
#